data_AF-A0A353T382-F1
#
_entry.id   AF-A0A353T382-F1
#
_cell.length_a   1.000
_cell.length_b   1.000
_cell.length_c   1.000
_cell.angle_alpha   90.00
_cell.angle_beta   90.00
_cell.angle_gamma   90.00
#
_symmetry.space_group_name_H-M   'P 1'
#
loop_
_entity.id
_entity.type
_entity.pdbx_description
1 polymer ?
#
loop_
_entity_poly.entity_id
_entity_poly.type
_entity_poly.pdbx_seq_one_letter_code
_entity_poly.pdbx_strand_id
1 'polypeptide(L)' 'MKPKIDYTLYLVTDRGLMSSDTIEQSVEQAIQGGCTLVQLREK' A
#
# COMPACT_ATOMS: atom_id res chain seq x y z
N MET A 1 8.34 -19.68 -12.25
CA MET A 1 7.98 -19.89 -10.83
C MET A 1 7.45 -18.56 -10.31
N LYS A 2 6.30 -18.50 -9.62
CA LYS A 2 5.82 -17.24 -9.04
C LYS A 2 6.70 -16.87 -7.83
N PRO A 3 7.05 -15.59 -7.62
CA PRO A 3 7.76 -15.17 -6.43
C PRO A 3 6.92 -15.48 -5.18
N LYS A 4 7.58 -15.83 -4.08
CA LYS A 4 6.92 -15.91 -2.79
C LYS A 4 6.68 -14.48 -2.31
N ILE A 5 5.41 -14.07 -2.26
CA ILE A 5 5.01 -12.77 -1.75
C ILE A 5 4.60 -12.93 -0.28
N ASP A 6 5.05 -12.02 0.56
CA ASP A 6 4.56 -11.91 1.93
C ASP A 6 3.28 -11.08 1.94
N TYR A 7 2.18 -11.70 2.37
CA TYR A 7 0.85 -11.10 2.43
C TYR A 7 0.44 -10.73 3.87
N THR A 8 1.36 -10.78 4.84
CA THR A 8 1.07 -10.50 6.26
C THR A 8 0.47 -9.10 6.45
N LEU A 9 1.00 -8.09 5.73
CA LEU A 9 0.44 -6.74 5.70
C LEU A 9 0.33 -6.23 4.26
N TYR A 10 -0.89 -6.26 3.74
CA TYR A 10 -1.24 -5.88 2.37
C TYR A 10 -2.09 -4.59 2.36
N LEU A 11 -1.51 -3.49 1.88
CA LEU A 11 -2.20 -2.22 1.68
C LEU A 11 -2.92 -2.18 0.33
N VAL A 12 -4.19 -1.75 0.34
CA VAL A 12 -4.94 -1.36 -0.86
C VAL A 12 -5.31 0.11 -0.71
N THR A 13 -4.97 0.95 -1.70
CA THR A 13 -5.24 2.39 -1.63
C THR A 13 -6.70 2.72 -1.94
N ASP A 14 -7.22 3.82 -1.40
CA ASP A 14 -8.48 4.42 -1.81
C ASP A 14 -8.39 5.94 -1.67
N ARG A 15 -8.42 6.65 -2.80
CA ARG A 15 -8.23 8.10 -2.86
C ARG A 15 -9.28 8.88 -2.06
N GLY A 16 -10.49 8.34 -1.89
CA GLY A 16 -11.57 8.99 -1.14
C GLY A 16 -11.45 8.82 0.38
N LEU A 17 -10.60 7.91 0.85
CA LEU A 17 -10.43 7.58 2.27
C LEU A 17 -9.04 7.92 2.80
N MET A 18 -8.11 8.34 1.93
CA MET A 18 -6.76 8.71 2.33
C MET A 18 -6.75 9.98 3.19
N SER A 19 -5.92 9.95 4.23
CA SER A 19 -5.63 11.09 5.10
C SER A 19 -4.32 11.81 4.75
N SER A 20 -3.54 11.26 3.83
CA SER A 20 -2.29 11.84 3.31
C SER A 20 -2.56 12.70 2.08
N ASP A 21 -1.70 13.70 1.85
CA ASP A 21 -1.86 14.63 0.73
C ASP A 21 -1.60 13.95 -0.62
N THR A 22 -0.71 12.95 -0.64
CA THR A 22 -0.37 12.20 -1.85
C THR A 22 -0.30 10.70 -1.61
N ILE A 23 -0.44 9.94 -2.70
CA ILE A 23 -0.36 8.47 -2.65
C ILE A 23 1.04 7.99 -2.27
N GLU A 24 2.08 8.68 -2.73
CA GLU A 24 3.47 8.40 -2.42
C GLU A 24 3.72 8.52 -0.91
N GLN A 25 3.22 9.56 -0.26
CA GLN A 25 3.33 9.72 1.19
C GLN A 25 2.65 8.57 1.94
N SER A 26 1.44 8.18 1.50
CA SER A 26 0.73 7.04 2.11
C SER A 26 1.50 5.73 1.96
N VAL A 27 2.08 5.50 0.78
CA VAL A 27 2.83 4.28 0.46
C VAL A 27 4.15 4.25 1.23
N GLU A 28 4.85 5.37 1.33
CA GLU A 28 6.08 5.48 2.12
C GLU A 28 5.83 5.16 3.60
N GLN A 29 4.79 5.74 4.21
CA GLN A 29 4.41 5.44 5.59
C GLN A 29 4.05 3.96 5.78
N ALA A 30 3.34 3.36 4.82
CA ALA A 30 2.99 1.95 4.90
C ALA A 30 4.22 1.03 4.83
N ILE A 31 5.19 1.35 3.96
CA ILE A 31 6.47 0.62 3.87
C ILE A 31 7.23 0.74 5.21
N GLN A 32 7.33 1.94 5.76
CA GLN A 32 7.95 2.17 7.08
C GLN A 32 7.25 1.41 8.21
N GLY A 33 5.93 1.20 8.10
CA GLY A 33 5.12 0.40 9.03
C GLY A 33 5.18 -1.12 8.81
N GLY A 34 5.97 -1.61 7.85
CA GLY A 34 6.17 -3.03 7.59
C GLY A 34 5.28 -3.64 6.51
N CYS A 35 4.63 -2.82 5.67
CA CYS A 35 3.86 -3.31 4.53
C CYS A 35 4.78 -3.90 3.45
N THR A 36 4.43 -5.09 2.96
CA THR A 36 5.24 -5.85 1.97
C THR A 36 4.56 -5.98 0.61
N LEU A 37 3.30 -5.56 0.50
CA LEU A 37 2.55 -5.54 -0.75
C LEU A 37 1.59 -4.34 -0.78
N VAL A 38 1.60 -3.61 -1.88
CA VAL A 38 0.70 -2.47 -2.10
C VAL A 38 -0.04 -2.66 -3.43
N GLN A 39 -1.36 -2.50 -3.40
CA GLN A 39 -2.19 -2.41 -4.59
C GLN A 39 -2.75 -1.00 -4.71
N LEU A 40 -2.39 -0.34 -5.81
CA LEU A 40 -3.00 0.93 -6.20
C LEU A 40 -4.40 0.64 -6.75
N ARG A 41 -5.42 1.24 -6.16
CA ARG A 41 -6.81 1.10 -6.61
C ARG A 41 -7.41 2.47 -6.89
N GLU A 42 -7.71 2.68 -8.16
CA GLU A 42 -8.48 3.81 -8.69
C GLU A 42 -9.78 3.24 -9.28
N LYS A 43 -10.92 3.88 -9.02
CA LYS A 43 -12.23 3.52 -9.55
C LYS A 43 -12.83 4.65 -10.36
#